data_AF-A0A9E3DT31-F1
#
_entry.id   AF-A0A9E3DT31-F1
#
_cell.length_a   1.000
_cell.length_b   1.000
_cell.length_c   1.000
_cell.angle_alpha   90.00
_cell.angle_beta   90.00
_cell.angle_gamma   90.00
#
_symmetry.space_group_name_H-M   'P 1'
#
loop_
_entity.id
_entity.type
_entity.pdbx_description
1 polymer ?
#
loop_
_entity_poly.entity_id
_entity_poly.type
_entity_poly.pdbx_seq_one_letter_code
_entity_poly.pdbx_strand_id
1 'polypeptide(L)'
;MPKPYGGVETGGTWCVCAVGTGPDDIRAHERFATSSPQETLDRIERFFAQHEPVAAIGVGSFGPVDVARDSPTWGFVTTTPKPGWQHTAVAPVLRDRLNVEVVFDTDVNAAAVGEQRWGAGRDAASICYLTVGT
;
A
#
# COMPACT_ATOMS: atom_id res chain seq x y z
N MET A 1 -5.17 3.07 24.13
CA MET A 1 -5.14 1.98 23.15
C MET A 1 -3.97 2.24 22.20
N PRO A 2 -3.27 1.22 21.68
CA PRO A 2 -2.21 1.43 20.70
C PRO A 2 -2.78 2.14 19.46
N LYS A 3 -1.98 3.05 18.89
CA LYS A 3 -2.32 3.80 17.68
C LYS A 3 -2.45 2.81 16.51
N PRO A 4 -3.51 2.87 15.67
CA PRO A 4 -3.68 1.94 14.55
C PRO A 4 -2.65 2.19 13.45
N TYR A 5 -2.58 1.28 12.48
CA TYR A 5 -1.79 1.41 11.25
C TYR A 5 -2.70 1.75 10.07
N GLY A 6 -2.10 2.36 9.05
CA GLY A 6 -2.72 2.54 7.74
C GLY A 6 -2.25 1.47 6.76
N GLY A 7 -3.16 0.99 5.92
CA GLY A 7 -2.85 0.14 4.77
C GLY A 7 -3.30 0.82 3.49
N VAL A 8 -2.48 0.76 2.44
CA VAL A 8 -2.83 1.17 1.08
C VAL A 8 -2.45 0.03 0.13
N GLU A 9 -3.40 -0.45 -0.65
CA GLU A 9 -3.14 -1.36 -1.76
C GLU A 9 -3.48 -0.63 -3.05
N THR A 10 -2.49 -0.35 -3.89
CA THR A 10 -2.73 0.22 -5.22
C THR A 10 -2.77 -0.92 -6.23
N GLY A 11 -3.90 -1.09 -6.91
CA GLY A 11 -4.06 -2.00 -8.04
C GLY A 11 -4.26 -1.24 -9.35
N GLY A 12 -4.15 -1.95 -10.47
CA GLY A 12 -4.38 -1.38 -11.80
C GLY A 12 -5.80 -0.82 -11.99
N THR A 13 -6.80 -1.41 -11.32
CA THR A 13 -8.21 -1.01 -11.41
C THR A 13 -8.72 -0.32 -10.14
N TRP A 14 -8.31 -0.82 -8.97
CA TRP A 14 -8.81 -0.37 -7.68
C TRP A 14 -7.67 -0.01 -6.75
N CYS A 15 -7.85 1.05 -5.98
CA CYS A 15 -7.06 1.37 -4.82
C CYS A 15 -7.90 1.09 -3.58
N VAL A 16 -7.29 0.48 -2.57
CA VAL A 16 -7.92 0.20 -1.28
C VAL A 16 -7.12 0.90 -0.19
N CYS A 17 -7.79 1.59 0.71
CA CYS A 17 -7.19 2.13 1.92
C CYS A 17 -7.87 1.52 3.15
N ALA A 18 -7.13 1.35 4.24
CA ALA A 18 -7.65 0.85 5.50
C ALA A 18 -6.96 1.50 6.71
N VAL A 19 -7.67 1.56 7.84
CA VAL A 19 -7.13 1.88 9.17
C VAL A 19 -7.49 0.74 10.11
N GLY A 20 -6.50 0.21 10.84
CA GLY A 20 -6.73 -0.92 11.76
C GLY A 20 -5.49 -1.36 12.51
N THR A 21 -5.63 -2.36 13.40
CA THR A 21 -4.49 -2.98 14.11
C THR A 21 -4.15 -4.38 13.61
N GLY A 22 -5.00 -4.96 12.78
CA GLY A 22 -4.85 -6.28 12.18
C GLY A 22 -6.14 -6.72 11.49
N PRO A 23 -6.20 -7.95 10.93
CA PRO A 23 -7.37 -8.44 10.21
C PRO A 23 -8.65 -8.51 11.08
N ASP A 24 -8.51 -8.67 12.39
CA ASP A 24 -9.63 -8.73 13.34
C ASP A 24 -10.08 -7.34 13.85
N ASP A 25 -9.38 -6.26 13.47
CA ASP A 25 -9.67 -4.88 13.89
C ASP A 25 -9.41 -3.91 12.72
N ILE A 26 -10.26 -4.00 11.69
CA ILE A 26 -10.36 -3.01 10.61
C ILE A 26 -11.43 -1.99 10.98
N ARG A 27 -11.01 -0.76 11.27
CA ARG A 27 -11.86 0.32 11.79
C ARG A 27 -12.48 1.16 10.69
N ALA A 28 -11.75 1.32 9.59
CA ALA A 28 -12.21 2.00 8.40
C ALA A 28 -11.57 1.35 7.17
N HIS A 29 -12.30 1.33 6.06
CA HIS A 29 -11.74 1.06 4.75
C HIS A 29 -12.46 1.88 3.68
N GLU A 30 -11.80 2.11 2.57
CA GLU A 30 -12.42 2.63 1.36
C GLU A 30 -11.79 1.93 0.15
N ARG A 31 -12.62 1.63 -0.85
CA ARG A 31 -12.17 1.17 -2.16
C ARG A 31 -12.67 2.14 -3.24
N PHE A 32 -11.77 2.57 -4.10
CA PHE A 32 -12.07 3.49 -5.20
C PHE A 32 -11.26 3.16 -6.46
N ALA A 33 -11.74 3.62 -7.61
CA ALA A 33 -11.09 3.34 -8.88
C ALA A 33 -9.72 4.02 -8.95
N THR A 34 -8.70 3.30 -9.42
CA THR A 34 -7.38 3.86 -9.68
C THR A 34 -7.42 4.68 -10.96
N SER A 35 -7.31 6.01 -10.85
CA SER A 35 -7.34 6.95 -11.98
C SER A 35 -5.93 7.47 -12.30
N SER A 36 -5.76 8.79 -12.44
CA SER A 36 -4.44 9.42 -12.54
C SER A 36 -3.68 9.30 -11.21
N PRO A 37 -2.34 9.36 -11.23
CA PRO A 37 -1.55 9.33 -9.99
C PRO A 37 -1.98 10.39 -8.99
N GLN A 38 -2.12 11.64 -9.45
CA GLN A 38 -2.45 12.76 -8.57
C GLN A 38 -3.82 12.58 -7.92
N GLU A 39 -4.86 12.28 -8.70
CA GLU A 39 -6.21 12.08 -8.15
C GLU A 39 -6.28 10.88 -7.20
N THR A 40 -5.55 9.80 -7.50
CA THR A 40 -5.48 8.62 -6.63
C THR A 40 -4.79 8.97 -5.31
N LEU A 41 -3.64 9.66 -5.36
CA LEU A 41 -2.89 10.09 -4.17
C LEU A 41 -3.67 11.11 -3.34
N ASP A 42 -4.37 12.05 -3.97
CA ASP A 42 -5.25 13.02 -3.30
C ASP A 42 -6.42 12.31 -2.58
N ARG A 43 -6.87 11.17 -3.11
CA ARG A 43 -7.94 10.38 -2.48
C ARG A 43 -7.42 9.54 -1.32
N ILE A 44 -6.23 8.97 -1.43
CA ILE A 44 -5.54 8.31 -0.30
C ILE A 44 -5.34 9.31 0.85
N GLU A 45 -4.85 10.51 0.55
CA GLU A 45 -4.63 11.55 1.55
C GLU A 45 -5.93 11.94 2.28
N ARG A 46 -7.00 12.14 1.51
CA ARG A 46 -8.33 12.48 2.03
C ARG A 46 -8.91 11.40 2.93
N PHE A 47 -8.73 10.13 2.58
CA PHE A 47 -9.16 9.01 3.42
C PHE A 47 -8.48 9.09 4.79
N PHE A 48 -7.15 9.23 4.84
CA PHE A 48 -6.43 9.30 6.12
C PHE A 48 -6.74 10.57 6.92
N ALA A 49 -7.05 11.69 6.26
CA ALA A 49 -7.45 12.92 6.94
C ALA A 49 -8.83 12.83 7.64
N GLN A 50 -9.67 11.87 7.26
CA GLN A 50 -11.01 11.67 7.83
C GLN A 50 -11.02 10.73 9.05
N HIS A 51 -9.88 10.13 9.38
CA HIS A 51 -9.79 9.08 10.39
C HIS A 51 -8.79 9.42 11.51
N GLU A 52 -8.77 8.61 12.56
CA GLU A 52 -7.82 8.78 13.65
C GLU A 52 -6.37 8.68 13.14
N PRO A 53 -5.42 9.43 13.73
CA PRO A 53 -4.03 9.36 13.31
C PRO A 53 -3.47 7.94 13.40
N VAL A 54 -2.72 7.52 12.38
CA VAL A 54 -2.05 6.21 12.34
C VAL A 54 -0.58 6.29 12.78
N ALA A 55 -0.01 5.17 13.22
CA ALA A 55 1.38 5.05 13.62
C ALA A 55 2.34 5.03 12.42
N ALA A 56 1.98 4.27 11.39
CA ALA A 56 2.69 4.14 10.13
C ALA A 56 1.70 3.70 9.04
N ILE A 57 2.09 3.84 7.78
CA ILE A 57 1.34 3.38 6.61
C ILE A 57 2.17 2.34 5.85
N GLY A 58 1.58 1.16 5.59
CA GLY A 58 2.12 0.19 4.64
C GLY A 58 1.47 0.35 3.27
N VAL A 59 2.26 0.40 2.21
CA VAL A 59 1.80 0.48 0.82
C VAL A 59 2.23 -0.79 0.06
N GLY A 60 1.25 -1.56 -0.42
CA GLY A 60 1.44 -2.60 -1.41
C GLY A 60 1.04 -2.08 -2.79
N SER A 61 2.00 -1.90 -3.70
CA SER A 61 1.75 -1.29 -5.00
C SER A 61 1.79 -2.29 -6.14
N PHE A 62 0.92 -2.11 -7.13
CA PHE A 62 1.09 -2.74 -8.44
C PHE A 62 2.46 -2.34 -9.03
N GLY A 63 3.11 -3.30 -9.68
CA GLY A 63 4.44 -3.12 -10.24
C GLY A 63 4.51 -2.94 -11.76
N PRO A 64 5.74 -2.95 -12.31
CA PRO A 64 7.01 -2.88 -11.59
C PRO A 64 7.22 -1.62 -10.72
N VAL A 65 7.82 -1.80 -9.55
CA VAL A 65 8.13 -0.73 -8.58
C VAL A 65 9.55 -0.87 -8.04
N ASP A 66 10.10 0.23 -7.52
CA ASP A 66 11.39 0.25 -6.86
C ASP A 66 11.24 0.10 -5.34
N VAL A 67 11.66 -1.06 -4.83
CA VAL A 67 11.59 -1.42 -3.40
C VAL A 67 12.94 -1.32 -2.69
N ALA A 68 14.03 -0.99 -3.41
CA ALA A 68 15.36 -0.89 -2.83
C ALA A 68 15.50 0.40 -2.01
N ARG A 69 15.62 0.28 -0.67
CA ARG A 69 15.57 1.42 0.26
C ARG A 69 16.69 2.44 0.07
N ASP A 70 17.81 2.04 -0.50
CA ASP A 70 18.97 2.86 -0.82
C ASP A 70 18.89 3.49 -2.22
N SER A 71 17.89 3.14 -3.02
CA SER A 71 17.67 3.71 -4.34
C SER A 71 17.17 5.16 -4.26
N PRO A 72 17.64 6.07 -5.12
CA PRO A 72 17.11 7.44 -5.22
C PRO A 72 15.63 7.47 -5.65
N THR A 73 15.12 6.38 -6.22
CA THR A 73 13.73 6.23 -6.67
C THR A 73 12.93 5.23 -5.82
N TRP A 74 13.37 4.94 -4.59
CA TRP A 74 12.61 4.09 -3.68
C TRP A 74 11.14 4.55 -3.55
N GLY A 75 10.22 3.61 -3.69
CA GLY A 75 8.79 3.88 -3.60
C GLY A 75 8.14 4.43 -4.87
N PHE A 76 8.82 4.31 -6.02
CA PHE A 76 8.29 4.71 -7.31
C PHE A 76 7.68 3.53 -8.06
N VAL A 77 6.60 3.79 -8.80
CA VAL A 77 6.20 2.96 -9.95
C VAL A 77 7.16 3.27 -11.09
N THR A 78 7.85 2.26 -11.62
CA THR A 78 8.93 2.48 -12.60
C THR A 78 8.39 2.44 -14.02
N THR A 79 7.99 1.26 -14.46
CA THR A 79 7.40 1.01 -15.80
C THR A 79 6.01 0.43 -15.64
N THR A 80 5.06 0.82 -16.48
CA THR A 80 3.69 0.29 -16.45
C THR A 80 2.93 0.71 -17.71
N PRO A 81 2.01 -0.11 -18.26
CA PRO A 81 1.12 0.32 -19.33
C PRO A 81 0.03 1.30 -18.84
N LYS A 82 -0.16 1.48 -17.52
CA LYS A 82 -1.19 2.37 -16.98
C LYS A 82 -0.82 3.83 -17.24
N PRO A 83 -1.63 4.59 -18.01
CA PRO A 83 -1.26 5.95 -18.41
C PRO A 83 -0.97 6.87 -17.22
N GLY A 84 0.12 7.61 -17.30
CA GLY A 84 0.55 8.59 -16.29
C GLY A 84 1.27 8.01 -15.08
N TRP A 85 1.21 6.69 -14.84
CA TRP A 85 1.82 6.07 -13.64
C TRP A 85 3.30 5.74 -13.76
N GLN A 86 3.87 5.76 -14.97
CA GLN A 86 5.32 5.57 -15.15
C GLN A 86 6.11 6.65 -14.39
N HIS A 87 7.17 6.25 -13.69
CA HIS A 87 8.01 7.13 -12.88
C HIS A 87 7.25 7.96 -11.84
N THR A 88 6.16 7.43 -11.28
CA THR A 88 5.37 8.10 -10.23
C THR A 88 5.95 7.81 -8.86
N ALA A 89 6.27 8.87 -8.10
CA ALA A 89 6.66 8.78 -6.70
C ALA A 89 5.42 8.52 -5.81
N VAL A 90 5.25 7.31 -5.30
CA VAL A 90 4.11 6.96 -4.44
C VAL A 90 4.48 7.15 -2.97
N ALA A 91 5.48 6.40 -2.49
CA ALA A 91 5.84 6.43 -1.07
C ALA A 91 6.37 7.81 -0.61
N PRO A 92 7.24 8.51 -1.36
CA PRO A 92 7.71 9.83 -0.94
C PRO A 92 6.57 10.85 -0.84
N VAL A 93 5.66 10.86 -1.82
CA VAL A 93 4.54 11.80 -1.84
C VAL A 93 3.58 11.55 -0.69
N LEU A 94 3.25 10.29 -0.39
CA LEU A 94 2.40 9.95 0.76
C LEU A 94 3.07 10.31 2.08
N ARG A 95 4.38 10.03 2.23
CA ARG A 95 5.14 10.36 3.44
C ARG A 95 5.14 11.87 3.68
N ASP A 96 5.37 12.66 2.64
CA ASP A 96 5.46 14.12 2.75
C ASP A 96 4.08 14.75 3.04
N ARG A 97 3.02 14.27 2.39
CA ARG A 97 1.65 14.78 2.57
C ARG A 97 1.04 14.41 3.92
N LEU A 98 1.23 13.17 4.36
CA LEU A 98 0.62 12.64 5.58
C LEU A 98 1.50 12.82 6.82
N ASN A 99 2.76 13.21 6.65
CA ASN A 99 3.74 13.41 7.72
C ASN A 99 3.78 12.20 8.67
N VAL A 100 3.84 11.00 8.10
CA VAL A 100 3.83 9.72 8.80
C VAL A 100 4.83 8.76 8.16
N GLU A 101 5.37 7.83 8.94
CA GLU A 101 6.24 6.79 8.39
C GLU A 101 5.49 5.98 7.33
N VAL A 102 6.12 5.78 6.17
CA VAL A 102 5.62 4.97 5.07
C VAL A 102 6.59 3.83 4.81
N VAL A 103 6.08 2.61 4.75
CA VAL A 103 6.77 1.42 4.24
C VAL A 103 6.13 1.03 2.92
N PHE A 104 6.93 0.58 1.96
CA PHE A 104 6.50 0.37 0.59
C PHE A 104 7.04 -0.95 0.06
N ASP A 105 6.18 -1.72 -0.61
CA ASP A 105 6.52 -2.96 -1.28
C ASP A 105 5.55 -3.23 -2.45
N THR A 106 5.71 -4.35 -3.14
CA THR A 106 4.73 -4.85 -4.11
C THR A 106 3.44 -5.30 -3.42
N ASP A 107 2.33 -5.23 -4.14
CA ASP A 107 1.03 -5.80 -3.74
C ASP A 107 1.12 -7.28 -3.35
N VAL A 108 1.82 -8.10 -4.13
CA VAL A 108 2.01 -9.53 -3.86
C VAL A 108 2.91 -9.80 -2.64
N ASN A 109 3.93 -8.98 -2.38
CA ASN A 109 4.71 -9.10 -1.15
C ASN A 109 3.88 -8.70 0.08
N ALA A 110 3.06 -7.65 -0.03
CA ALA A 110 2.15 -7.26 1.04
C ALA A 110 1.16 -8.39 1.37
N ALA A 111 0.60 -9.04 0.34
CA ALA A 111 -0.25 -10.22 0.50
C ALA A 111 0.50 -11.40 1.13
N ALA A 112 1.72 -11.68 0.71
CA ALA A 112 2.57 -12.72 1.31
C ALA A 112 2.82 -12.46 2.80
N VAL A 113 3.18 -11.23 3.18
CA VAL A 113 3.35 -10.84 4.59
C VAL A 113 2.06 -11.04 5.39
N GLY A 114 0.91 -10.70 4.81
CA GLY A 114 -0.40 -10.96 5.41
C GLY A 114 -0.65 -12.44 5.67
N GLU A 115 -0.47 -13.29 4.64
CA GLU A 115 -0.65 -14.73 4.73
C GLU A 115 0.34 -15.40 5.70
N GLN A 116 1.60 -14.95 5.73
CA GLN A 116 2.59 -15.46 6.66
C GLN A 116 2.29 -15.06 8.11
N ARG A 117 1.67 -13.90 8.33
CA ARG A 117 1.44 -13.41 9.69
C ARG A 117 0.11 -13.88 10.28
N TRP A 118 -0.94 -13.94 9.46
CA TRP A 118 -2.30 -14.19 9.92
C TRP A 118 -3.04 -15.27 9.14
N GLY A 119 -2.55 -15.66 7.97
CA GLY A 119 -3.24 -16.57 7.06
C GLY A 119 -2.68 -17.98 7.03
N ALA A 120 -2.70 -18.58 5.83
CA ALA A 120 -2.33 -19.97 5.60
C ALA A 120 -0.83 -20.26 5.85
N GLY A 121 0.00 -19.22 5.88
CA GLY A 121 1.44 -19.31 6.06
C GLY A 121 1.95 -19.23 7.50
N ARG A 122 1.07 -19.03 8.49
CA ARG A 122 1.46 -18.69 9.88
C ARG A 122 2.41 -19.69 10.57
N ASP A 123 2.32 -20.96 10.20
CA ASP A 123 3.10 -22.04 10.79
C ASP A 123 4.27 -22.48 9.87
N ALA A 124 4.47 -21.78 8.75
CA ALA A 124 5.50 -22.08 7.76
C ALA A 124 6.71 -21.14 7.88
N ALA A 125 7.91 -21.72 7.84
CA ALA A 125 9.16 -20.96 7.86
C ALA A 125 9.41 -20.18 6.56
N SER A 126 8.80 -20.61 5.45
CA SER A 126 8.89 -19.97 4.15
C SER A 126 7.59 -20.20 3.38
N ILE A 127 7.16 -19.19 2.62
CA ILE A 127 5.97 -19.25 1.78
C ILE A 127 6.27 -18.66 0.40
N CYS A 128 5.46 -19.06 -0.58
CA CYS A 128 5.38 -18.41 -1.88
C CYS A 128 3.93 -17.98 -2.09
N TYR A 129 3.70 -16.69 -2.29
CA TYR A 129 2.38 -16.17 -2.65
C TYR A 129 2.34 -15.93 -4.16
N LEU A 130 1.34 -16.50 -4.82
CA LEU A 130 1.10 -16.29 -6.24
C LEU A 130 -0.36 -15.86 -6.43
N THR A 131 -0.56 -14.71 -7.05
CA THR A 131 -1.88 -14.29 -7.52
C THR A 131 -2.06 -14.66 -8.98
N VAL A 132 -3.21 -15.24 -9.32
CA VAL A 132 -3.63 -15.51 -10.70
C VAL A 132 -4.89 -14.70 -10.93
N GLY A 133 -4.69 -13.49 -11.45
CA GLY A 133 -5.73 -12.48 -11.67
C GLY A 133 -5.84 -12.08 -13.13
N THR A 134 -6.28 -10.84 -13.35
CA THR A 134 -6.50 -10.21 -14.67
C THR A 134 -5.39 -10.46 -15.68
#